data_AF-A0A975NCZ7-F1
#
_entry.id   AF-A0A975NCZ7-F1
#
_cell.length_a   1.000
_cell.length_b   1.000
_cell.length_c   1.000
_cell.angle_alpha   90.00
_cell.angle_beta   90.00
_cell.angle_gamma   90.00
#
_symmetry.space_group_name_H-M   'P 1'
#
loop_
_entity.id
_entity.type
_entity.pdbx_description
1 polymer ?
#
loop_
_entity_poly.entity_id
_entity_poly.type
_entity_poly.pdbx_seq_one_letter_code
_entity_poly.pdbx_strand_id
1 'polypeptide(L)'
;MSNVSTSETRLKATFRVKLNGKAVAIETVGQAYGFITSLSTVEWMEFKSLHGDARAALEAAAENAMLSVQATNALRALFVRARLL
;
A
#
# COMPACT_ATOMS: atom_id res chain seq x y z
N MET A 1 13.16 0.79 -14.30
CA MET A 1 12.23 0.58 -13.16
C MET A 1 11.26 1.74 -13.15
N SER A 2 9.97 1.44 -13.33
CA SER A 2 8.89 2.42 -13.22
C SER A 2 8.93 3.07 -11.83
N ASN A 3 8.78 4.39 -11.75
CA ASN A 3 8.72 5.07 -10.44
C ASN A 3 7.34 4.80 -9.83
N VAL A 4 7.18 3.66 -9.15
CA VAL A 4 5.89 3.18 -8.61
C VAL A 4 5.23 4.23 -7.71
N SER A 5 6.02 5.02 -6.97
CA SER A 5 5.55 6.13 -6.15
C SER A 5 4.81 7.24 -6.90
N THR A 6 5.00 7.37 -8.23
CA THR A 6 4.27 8.34 -9.06
C THR A 6 3.09 7.70 -9.81
N SER A 7 2.77 6.43 -9.55
CA SER A 7 1.68 5.73 -10.23
C SER A 7 0.31 6.28 -9.84
N GLU A 8 -0.41 6.83 -10.81
CA GLU A 8 -1.80 7.31 -10.65
C GLU A 8 -2.86 6.20 -10.78
N THR A 9 -2.44 4.95 -11.02
CA THR A 9 -3.34 3.79 -11.04
C THR A 9 -4.19 3.75 -9.77
N ARG A 10 -5.51 3.85 -9.93
CA ARG A 10 -6.45 3.84 -8.81
C ARG A 10 -6.55 2.45 -8.18
N LEU A 11 -6.55 2.43 -6.85
CA LEU A 11 -6.98 1.27 -6.07
C LEU A 11 -8.50 1.11 -6.20
N LYS A 12 -9.00 -0.07 -5.83
CA LYS A 12 -10.45 -0.35 -5.80
C LYS A 12 -11.13 0.11 -4.52
N ALA A 13 -10.37 0.64 -3.57
CA ALA A 13 -10.86 1.22 -2.34
C ALA A 13 -10.00 2.42 -1.92
N THR A 14 -10.62 3.38 -1.24
CA THR A 14 -9.92 4.45 -0.52
C THR A 14 -9.67 3.99 0.91
N PHE A 15 -8.41 3.88 1.29
CA PHE A 15 -8.03 3.57 2.67
C PHE A 15 -7.85 4.86 3.45
N ARG A 16 -8.57 5.03 4.56
CA ARG A 16 -8.39 6.15 5.48
C ARG A 16 -7.66 5.66 6.72
N VAL A 17 -6.33 5.71 6.67
CA VAL A 17 -5.46 5.23 7.74
C VAL A 17 -5.12 6.36 8.70
N LYS A 18 -5.02 6.07 10.00
CA LYS A 18 -4.55 7.05 11.00
C LYS A 18 -3.05 6.90 11.19
N LEU A 19 -2.30 7.97 10.92
CA LEU A 19 -0.86 8.06 11.18
C LEU A 19 -0.61 9.25 12.09
N ASN A 20 -0.01 9.03 13.26
CA ASN A 20 0.30 10.08 14.25
C ASN A 20 -0.90 10.98 14.58
N GLY A 21 -2.11 10.40 14.68
CA GLY A 21 -3.35 11.13 14.96
C GLY A 21 -3.98 11.85 13.76
N LYS A 22 -3.32 11.88 12.59
CA LYS A 22 -3.87 12.46 11.36
C LYS A 22 -4.40 11.36 10.43
N ALA A 23 -5.59 11.59 9.88
CA ALA A 23 -6.12 10.72 8.83
C ALA A 23 -5.43 11.00 7.50
N VAL A 24 -4.92 9.95 6.86
CA VAL A 24 -4.33 9.97 5.52
C VAL A 24 -5.20 9.13 4.60
N ALA A 25 -5.62 9.71 3.47
CA ALA A 25 -6.34 9.00 2.43
C ALA A 25 -5.36 8.41 1.41
N ILE A 26 -5.53 7.13 1.09
CA ILE A 26 -4.73 6.39 0.12
C ILE A 26 -5.70 5.87 -0.95
N GLU A 27 -5.55 6.36 -2.18
CA GLU A 27 -6.46 6.11 -3.31
C GLU A 27 -5.76 5.50 -4.51
N THR A 28 -4.45 5.70 -4.62
CA THR A 28 -3.64 5.27 -5.77
C THR A 28 -2.53 4.30 -5.35
N VAL A 29 -2.03 3.54 -6.32
CA VAL A 29 -0.86 2.67 -6.16
C VAL A 29 0.35 3.46 -5.67
N GLY A 30 0.60 4.66 -6.23
CA GLY A 30 1.75 5.49 -5.83
C GLY A 30 1.66 5.98 -4.40
N GLN A 31 0.48 6.47 -3.97
CA GLN A 31 0.24 6.85 -2.57
C GLN A 31 0.44 5.68 -1.60
N ALA A 32 -0.07 4.49 -1.96
CA ALA A 32 0.07 3.31 -1.12
C ALA A 32 1.52 2.83 -1.03
N TYR A 33 2.23 2.81 -2.16
CA TYR A 33 3.63 2.43 -2.21
C TYR A 33 4.48 3.39 -1.36
N GLY A 34 4.29 4.70 -1.54
CA GLY A 34 4.94 5.72 -0.73
C GLY A 34 4.62 5.55 0.76
N PHE A 35 3.37 5.27 1.12
CA PHE A 35 2.98 5.05 2.52
C PHE A 35 3.72 3.87 3.15
N ILE A 36 3.71 2.70 2.51
CA ILE A 36 4.32 1.49 3.09
C ILE A 36 5.86 1.51 3.01
N THR A 37 6.46 2.34 2.17
CA THR A 37 7.93 2.45 2.04
C THR A 37 8.54 3.64 2.79
N SER A 38 7.75 4.66 3.13
CA SER A 38 8.20 5.80 3.94
C SER A 38 8.27 5.48 5.43
N LEU A 39 7.47 4.53 5.91
CA LEU A 39 7.57 3.98 7.25
C LEU A 39 8.82 3.11 7.37
N SER A 40 9.50 3.18 8.51
CA SER A 40 10.75 2.48 8.75
C SER A 40 10.55 0.97 8.64
N THR A 41 11.56 0.25 8.16
CA THR A 41 11.53 -1.22 8.10
C THR A 41 11.25 -1.85 9.46
N VAL A 42 11.60 -1.16 10.56
CA VAL A 42 11.32 -1.59 11.94
C VAL A 42 9.82 -1.68 12.20
N GLU A 43 9.04 -0.69 11.75
CA GLU A 43 7.58 -0.67 11.92
C GLU A 43 6.88 -1.82 11.18
N TRP A 44 7.49 -2.32 10.10
CA TRP A 44 6.97 -3.45 9.33
C TRP A 44 7.56 -4.81 9.70
N MET A 45 8.50 -4.89 10.66
CA MET A 45 9.12 -6.18 11.00
C MET A 45 8.11 -7.23 11.50
N GLU A 46 7.10 -6.83 12.26
CA GLU A 46 6.01 -7.72 12.71
C GLU A 46 5.15 -8.22 11.52
N PHE A 47 5.15 -7.49 10.41
CA PHE A 47 4.30 -7.74 9.24
C PHE A 47 5.10 -8.00 7.97
N LYS A 48 6.36 -8.42 8.08
CA LYS A 48 7.32 -8.47 6.97
C LYS A 48 6.80 -9.23 5.74
N SER A 49 6.13 -10.36 5.94
CA SER A 49 5.53 -11.13 4.84
C SER A 49 4.45 -10.32 4.13
N LEU A 50 3.46 -9.82 4.86
CA LEU A 50 2.36 -9.03 4.31
C LEU A 50 2.85 -7.72 3.67
N HIS A 51 3.90 -7.11 4.22
CA HIS A 51 4.54 -5.93 3.66
C HIS A 51 5.21 -6.24 2.32
N GLY A 52 5.95 -7.34 2.23
CA GLY A 52 6.52 -7.83 0.98
C GLY A 52 5.46 -8.12 -0.08
N ASP A 53 4.40 -8.82 0.30
CA ASP A 53 3.29 -9.17 -0.59
C ASP A 53 2.58 -7.91 -1.11
N ALA A 54 2.30 -6.94 -0.23
CA ALA A 54 1.68 -5.67 -0.60
C ALA A 54 2.59 -4.86 -1.53
N ARG A 55 3.90 -4.82 -1.26
CA ARG A 55 4.87 -4.13 -2.11
C ARG A 55 4.93 -4.74 -3.51
N ALA A 56 5.05 -6.06 -3.61
CA ALA A 56 5.10 -6.76 -4.89
C ALA A 56 3.80 -6.57 -5.70
N ALA A 57 2.64 -6.62 -5.02
CA ALA A 57 1.35 -6.39 -5.67
C ALA A 57 1.21 -4.95 -6.20
N LEU A 58 1.75 -3.95 -5.49
CA LEU A 58 1.77 -2.56 -5.94
C LEU A 58 2.70 -2.33 -7.12
N GLU A 59 3.89 -2.93 -7.11
CA GLU A 59 4.83 -2.89 -8.23
C GLU A 59 4.18 -3.49 -9.49
N ALA A 60 3.54 -4.65 -9.37
CA ALA A 60 2.80 -5.27 -10.47
C ALA A 60 1.61 -4.43 -10.95
N ALA A 61 0.87 -3.79 -10.04
CA ALA A 61 -0.27 -2.94 -10.39
C ALA A 61 0.13 -1.59 -11.02
N ALA A 62 1.34 -1.09 -10.74
CA ALA A 62 1.88 0.08 -11.43
C ALA A 62 2.21 -0.23 -12.90
N GLU A 63 2.63 -1.47 -13.20
CA GLU A 63 2.89 -1.92 -14.57
C GLU A 63 1.62 -2.38 -15.29
N ASN A 64 0.66 -2.94 -14.56
CA ASN A 64 -0.61 -3.43 -15.09
C ASN A 64 -1.79 -3.05 -14.21
N ALA A 65 -2.55 -2.03 -14.63
CA ALA A 65 -3.70 -1.50 -13.91
C ALA A 65 -4.82 -2.54 -13.65
N MET A 66 -4.88 -3.63 -14.42
CA MET A 66 -5.82 -4.74 -14.16
C MET A 66 -5.54 -5.44 -12.82
N LEU A 67 -4.31 -5.34 -12.31
CA LEU A 67 -3.89 -5.91 -11.02
C LEU A 67 -4.23 -5.02 -9.81
N SER A 68 -4.95 -3.93 -10.01
CA SER A 68 -5.39 -3.02 -8.93
C SER A 68 -6.25 -3.72 -7.88
N VAL A 69 -6.99 -4.78 -8.22
CA VAL A 69 -7.78 -5.57 -7.25
C VAL A 69 -6.84 -6.31 -6.28
N GLN A 70 -5.81 -6.97 -6.81
CA GLN A 70 -4.81 -7.72 -6.05
C GLN A 70 -4.04 -6.80 -5.12
N ALA A 71 -3.56 -5.66 -5.63
CA ALA A 71 -2.91 -4.62 -4.83
C ALA A 71 -3.83 -4.10 -3.71
N THR A 72 -5.11 -3.86 -4.00
CA THR A 72 -6.08 -3.41 -3.00
C THR A 72 -6.28 -4.46 -1.89
N ASN A 73 -6.34 -5.74 -2.25
CA ASN A 73 -6.54 -6.81 -1.28
C ASN A 73 -5.30 -7.05 -0.40
N ALA A 74 -4.11 -7.03 -0.99
CA ALA A 74 -2.85 -7.14 -0.25
C ALA A 74 -2.67 -6.00 0.75
N LEU A 75 -2.98 -4.75 0.33
CA LEU A 75 -3.00 -3.59 1.23
C LEU A 75 -3.99 -3.74 2.37
N ARG A 76 -5.21 -4.21 2.10
CA ARG A 76 -6.22 -4.41 3.13
C ARG A 76 -5.75 -5.42 4.18
N ALA A 77 -5.17 -6.54 3.75
CA ALA A 77 -4.64 -7.55 4.65
C ALA A 77 -3.53 -6.96 5.57
N LEU A 78 -2.59 -6.21 4.98
CA LEU A 78 -1.53 -5.53 5.72
C LEU A 78 -2.10 -4.54 6.73
N PHE A 79 -2.98 -3.62 6.30
CA PHE A 79 -3.48 -2.55 7.15
C PHE A 79 -4.38 -3.05 8.28
N VAL A 80 -5.21 -4.06 8.04
CA VAL A 80 -6.00 -4.71 9.11
C VAL A 80 -5.08 -5.37 10.12
N ARG A 81 -4.05 -6.11 9.66
CA ARG A 81 -3.12 -6.80 10.56
C ARG A 81 -2.29 -5.82 11.39
N ALA A 82 -1.94 -4.68 10.82
CA ALA A 82 -1.23 -3.58 11.47
C ALA A 82 -2.14 -2.63 12.27
N ARG A 83 -3.46 -2.89 12.34
CA ARG A 83 -4.46 -2.05 13.04
C ARG A 83 -4.48 -0.58 12.58
N LEU A 84 -4.27 -0.37 11.29
CA LEU A 84 -4.33 0.96 10.65
C LEU A 84 -5.73 1.31 10.12
N LEU A 85 -6.62 0.31 10.03
CA LEU A 85 -8.02 0.42 9.62
C LEU A 85 -8.95 0.08 10.79
#